data_AF-A0A8T0QN82-F1
#
_entry.id   AF-A0A8T0QN82-F1
#
_cell.length_a   1.000
_cell.length_b   1.000
_cell.length_c   1.000
_cell.angle_alpha   90.00
_cell.angle_beta   90.00
_cell.angle_gamma   90.00
#
_symmetry.space_group_name_H-M   'P 1'
#
loop_
_entity.id
_entity.type
_entity.pdbx_description
1 polymer ?
#
loop_
_entity_poly.entity_id
_entity_poly.type
_entity_poly.pdbx_seq_one_letter_code
_entity_poly.pdbx_strand_id
1 'polypeptide(L)'
;MGPRRGITLRAAVLAAVLGFAAAGLISNDALLERGHDTAGRSLLQAKKDCPVSFEDANYTIITSRCKGPLYQPSLCCGALKDFACPYSTYINDVTTNCAATMFSYINLYGKYPPGLFANTCHEGDKGLSCPEDTPQVQPGQKASGAAAAVAPAVDLWLWR
;
A
#
# COMPACT_ATOMS: atom_id res chain seq x y z
N MET A 1 49.78 -45.73 23.38
CA MET A 1 48.39 -45.32 23.04
C MET A 1 48.22 -43.84 23.34
N GLY A 2 47.96 -43.00 22.35
CA GLY A 2 47.65 -41.58 22.57
C GLY A 2 46.14 -41.34 22.73
N PRO A 3 45.69 -40.36 23.54
CA PRO A 3 44.30 -39.95 23.55
C PRO A 3 44.05 -38.91 22.46
N ARG A 4 42.92 -39.11 21.80
CA ARG A 4 42.49 -38.49 20.55
C ARG A 4 41.99 -37.08 20.78
N ARG A 5 42.37 -36.17 19.87
CA ARG A 5 41.79 -34.84 19.68
C ARG A 5 40.29 -34.97 19.39
N GLY A 6 39.47 -34.21 20.12
CA GLY A 6 38.06 -34.01 19.83
C GLY A 6 37.67 -32.58 20.17
N ILE A 7 38.06 -31.63 19.31
CA ILE A 7 37.60 -30.23 19.39
C ILE A 7 36.21 -30.22 18.77
N THR A 8 35.18 -30.21 19.60
CA THR A 8 33.78 -30.09 19.18
C THR A 8 33.52 -28.64 18.76
N LEU A 9 33.70 -28.34 17.47
CA LEU A 9 33.33 -27.05 16.89
C LEU A 9 31.79 -26.95 16.87
N ARG A 10 31.20 -26.23 17.81
CA ARG A 10 29.80 -25.82 17.71
C ARG A 10 29.71 -24.67 16.71
N ALA A 11 29.34 -24.98 15.47
CA ALA A 11 28.99 -23.99 14.48
C ALA A 11 27.70 -23.27 14.92
N ALA A 12 27.83 -22.04 15.40
CA ALA A 12 26.68 -21.15 15.58
C ALA A 12 26.37 -20.51 14.22
N VAL A 13 25.34 -21.02 13.54
CA VAL A 13 24.81 -20.39 12.33
C VAL A 13 23.92 -19.23 12.76
N LEU A 14 24.50 -18.02 12.80
CA LEU A 14 23.73 -16.79 12.94
C LEU A 14 23.09 -16.46 11.59
N ALA A 15 21.85 -16.89 11.40
CA ALA A 15 21.03 -16.47 10.27
C ALA A 15 20.53 -15.04 10.53
N ALA A 16 21.24 -14.04 10.01
CA ALA A 16 20.73 -12.67 9.93
C ALA A 16 19.63 -12.61 8.85
N VAL A 17 18.37 -12.61 9.27
CA VAL A 17 17.25 -12.32 8.37
C VAL A 17 17.25 -10.81 8.12
N LEU A 18 17.86 -10.38 7.01
CA LEU A 18 17.64 -9.04 6.48
C LEU A 18 16.22 -8.97 5.94
N GLY A 19 15.32 -8.34 6.70
CA GLY A 19 13.97 -8.03 6.23
C GLY A 19 14.05 -6.98 5.12
N PHE A 20 13.70 -7.36 3.90
CA PHE A 20 13.51 -6.44 2.79
C PHE A 20 12.28 -5.56 3.08
N ALA A 21 12.47 -4.26 3.27
CA ALA A 21 11.38 -3.30 3.12
C ALA A 21 11.02 -3.27 1.62
N ALA A 22 9.92 -3.90 1.25
CA ALA A 22 9.43 -3.82 -0.11
C ALA A 22 8.72 -2.47 -0.27
N ALA A 23 9.28 -1.58 -1.08
CA ALA A 23 8.56 -0.40 -1.55
C ALA A 23 7.22 -0.83 -2.15
N GLY A 24 6.11 -0.41 -1.52
CA GLY A 24 4.79 -0.57 -2.09
C GLY A 24 4.62 0.33 -3.31
N LEU A 25 3.77 -0.06 -4.23
CA LEU A 25 3.32 0.79 -5.34
C LEU A 25 1.83 0.60 -5.51
N ILE A 26 1.13 1.55 -6.12
CA ILE A 26 -0.24 1.38 -6.59
C ILE A 26 -0.15 1.23 -8.10
N SER A 27 -0.48 0.05 -8.61
CA SER A 27 -0.38 -0.25 -10.05
C SER A 27 -1.33 0.60 -10.87
N ASN A 28 -0.94 0.93 -12.10
CA ASN A 28 -1.82 1.57 -13.07
C ASN A 28 -3.10 0.74 -13.32
N ASP A 29 -3.04 -0.59 -13.26
CA ASP A 29 -4.22 -1.46 -13.37
C ASP A 29 -5.23 -1.20 -12.24
N ALA A 30 -4.74 -0.96 -11.01
CA ALA A 30 -5.58 -0.64 -9.86
C ALA A 30 -6.25 0.73 -10.02
N LEU A 31 -5.55 1.71 -10.62
CA LEU A 31 -6.12 3.03 -10.93
C LEU A 31 -7.19 2.95 -12.03
N LEU A 32 -6.98 2.10 -13.04
CA LEU A 32 -7.83 1.99 -14.22
C LEU A 32 -9.13 1.21 -14.01
N GLU A 33 -9.26 0.42 -12.92
CA GLU A 33 -10.45 -0.41 -12.62
C GLU A 33 -11.79 0.35 -12.68
N ARG A 34 -11.80 1.67 -12.47
CA ARG A 34 -13.00 2.52 -12.66
C ARG A 34 -12.80 3.68 -13.64
N GLY A 35 -11.63 3.77 -14.28
CA GLY A 35 -11.37 4.76 -15.33
C GLY A 35 -11.81 4.32 -16.73
N HIS A 36 -12.06 3.02 -16.93
CA HIS A 36 -12.36 2.45 -18.23
C HIS A 36 -13.87 2.52 -18.59
N ASP A 37 -14.26 3.60 -19.26
CA ASP A 37 -15.43 3.64 -20.16
C ASP A 37 -15.00 3.26 -21.60
N THR A 38 -14.23 2.18 -21.77
CA THR A 38 -13.94 1.64 -23.12
C THR A 38 -14.70 0.34 -23.35
N ALA A 39 -15.57 0.40 -24.35
CA ALA A 39 -16.29 -0.72 -24.93
C ALA A 39 -15.32 -1.85 -25.31
N GLY A 40 -15.36 -2.96 -24.58
CA GLY A 40 -14.52 -4.11 -24.89
C GLY A 40 -14.63 -5.25 -23.88
N ARG A 41 -15.82 -5.81 -23.69
CA ARG A 41 -16.04 -7.14 -23.06
C ARG A 41 -15.17 -7.44 -21.82
N SER A 42 -15.22 -6.60 -20.78
CA SER A 42 -14.92 -7.15 -19.44
C SER A 42 -16.09 -8.06 -19.08
N LEU A 43 -15.87 -9.36 -19.31
CA LEU A 43 -16.64 -10.43 -18.70
C LEU A 43 -16.98 -10.04 -17.25
N LEU A 44 -18.16 -10.43 -16.76
CA LEU A 44 -18.41 -10.57 -15.32
C LEU A 44 -17.43 -11.61 -14.76
N GLN A 45 -16.13 -11.29 -14.74
CA GLN A 45 -15.17 -12.00 -13.96
C GLN A 45 -15.60 -11.74 -12.54
N ALA A 46 -16.21 -12.74 -11.93
CA ALA A 46 -16.51 -12.77 -10.52
C ALA A 46 -15.16 -12.72 -9.78
N LYS A 47 -14.65 -11.51 -9.61
CA LYS A 47 -13.51 -11.21 -8.75
C LYS A 47 -13.89 -11.65 -7.34
N LYS A 48 -12.90 -12.12 -6.59
CA LYS A 48 -13.12 -12.44 -5.18
C LYS A 48 -13.42 -11.16 -4.41
N ASP A 49 -14.21 -11.30 -3.36
CA ASP A 49 -14.47 -10.19 -2.45
C ASP A 49 -13.19 -9.74 -1.75
N CYS A 50 -13.10 -8.42 -1.56
CA CYS A 50 -11.98 -7.81 -0.89
C CYS A 50 -11.94 -8.22 0.59
N PRO A 51 -10.81 -8.74 1.11
CA PRO A 51 -10.69 -9.15 2.51
C PRO A 51 -10.60 -7.96 3.48
N VAL A 52 -10.49 -6.73 2.97
CA VAL A 52 -10.50 -5.48 3.76
C VAL A 52 -11.77 -4.68 3.47
N SER A 53 -12.36 -4.10 4.52
CA SER A 53 -13.51 -3.21 4.38
C SER A 53 -13.05 -1.77 4.15
N PHE A 54 -13.59 -1.14 3.11
CA PHE A 54 -13.40 0.28 2.83
C PHE A 54 -14.55 1.15 3.35
N GLU A 55 -15.67 0.56 3.80
CA GLU A 55 -16.88 1.31 4.18
C GLU A 55 -16.61 2.36 5.26
N ASP A 56 -15.88 1.97 6.31
CA ASP A 56 -15.58 2.84 7.45
C ASP A 56 -14.20 3.51 7.37
N ALA A 57 -13.58 3.56 6.20
CA ALA A 57 -12.28 4.21 6.04
C ALA A 57 -12.39 5.73 6.21
N ASN A 58 -11.30 6.39 6.61
CA ASN A 58 -11.30 7.85 6.78
C ASN A 58 -11.06 8.57 5.44
N TYR A 59 -12.14 8.87 4.73
CA TYR A 59 -12.11 9.59 3.45
C TYR A 59 -11.74 11.07 3.56
N THR A 60 -11.70 11.64 4.77
CA THR A 60 -11.33 13.05 4.94
C THR A 60 -9.88 13.33 4.52
N ILE A 61 -9.01 12.32 4.56
CA ILE A 61 -7.63 12.41 4.05
C ILE A 61 -7.60 12.86 2.59
N ILE A 62 -8.55 12.37 1.78
CA ILE A 62 -8.68 12.74 0.37
C ILE A 62 -9.51 14.01 0.21
N THR A 63 -10.72 14.05 0.80
CA THR A 63 -11.70 15.11 0.53
C THR A 63 -11.32 16.47 1.12
N SER A 64 -10.45 16.52 2.12
CA SER A 64 -9.92 17.78 2.66
C SER A 64 -8.88 18.44 1.74
N ARG A 65 -8.19 17.67 0.89
CA ARG A 65 -7.05 18.13 0.08
C ARG A 65 -7.36 18.16 -1.41
N CYS A 66 -8.01 17.12 -1.94
CA CYS A 66 -8.38 17.03 -3.34
C CYS A 66 -9.74 17.69 -3.57
N LYS A 67 -9.74 18.97 -3.94
CA LYS A 67 -10.98 19.76 -4.13
C LYS A 67 -11.15 20.23 -5.56
N GLY A 68 -12.40 20.15 -6.03
CA GLY A 68 -12.83 20.76 -7.28
C GLY A 68 -12.91 22.29 -7.19
N PRO A 69 -13.00 22.98 -8.33
CA PRO A 69 -13.14 22.42 -9.68
C PRO A 69 -11.81 22.03 -10.35
N LEU A 70 -10.67 22.51 -9.82
CA LEU A 70 -9.37 22.36 -10.47
C LEU A 70 -8.65 21.05 -10.18
N TYR A 71 -9.00 20.34 -9.10
CA TYR A 71 -8.41 19.05 -8.71
C TYR A 71 -6.90 18.98 -8.91
N GLN A 72 -6.15 19.81 -8.18
CA GLN A 72 -4.70 19.93 -8.38
C GLN A 72 -3.99 18.57 -8.26
N PRO A 73 -3.22 18.13 -9.26
CA PRO A 73 -2.60 16.79 -9.29
C PRO A 73 -1.73 16.50 -8.06
N SER A 74 -0.85 17.43 -7.67
CA SER A 74 0.04 17.26 -6.52
C SER A 74 -0.72 17.00 -5.22
N LEU A 75 -1.84 17.71 -5.00
CA LEU A 75 -2.67 17.55 -3.81
C LEU A 75 -3.50 16.27 -3.87
N CYS A 76 -4.12 15.99 -5.03
CA CYS A 76 -4.98 14.82 -5.21
C CYS A 76 -4.21 13.50 -5.17
N CYS A 77 -3.08 13.43 -5.86
CA CYS A 77 -2.27 12.22 -5.92
C CYS A 77 -1.53 11.97 -4.61
N GLY A 78 -1.05 13.03 -3.94
CA GLY A 78 -0.48 12.92 -2.59
C GLY A 78 -1.51 12.41 -1.57
N ALA A 79 -2.72 12.98 -1.58
CA ALA A 79 -3.78 12.54 -0.68
C ALA A 79 -4.27 11.11 -0.97
N LEU A 80 -4.32 10.71 -2.25
CA LEU A 80 -4.62 9.34 -2.64
C LEU A 80 -3.54 8.38 -2.13
N LYS A 81 -2.25 8.72 -2.26
CA LYS A 81 -1.15 7.91 -1.72
C LYS A 81 -1.27 7.72 -0.21
N ASP A 82 -1.48 8.80 0.54
CA ASP A 82 -1.63 8.74 1.99
C ASP A 82 -2.79 7.84 2.42
N PHE A 83 -3.87 7.79 1.64
CA PHE A 83 -5.01 6.93 1.89
C PHE A 83 -4.78 5.48 1.44
N ALA A 84 -4.26 5.26 0.24
CA ALA A 84 -4.28 3.97 -0.45
C ALA A 84 -3.02 3.12 -0.19
N CYS A 85 -1.88 3.74 0.13
CA CYS A 85 -0.63 3.01 0.38
C CYS A 85 -0.69 1.98 1.52
N PRO A 86 -1.43 2.20 2.63
CA PRO A 86 -1.66 1.16 3.64
C PRO A 86 -2.42 -0.08 3.13
N TYR A 87 -3.06 0.04 1.96
CA TYR A 87 -3.85 -1.02 1.33
C TYR A 87 -3.20 -1.55 0.04
N SER A 88 -1.98 -1.11 -0.32
CA SER A 88 -1.34 -1.42 -1.60
C SER A 88 -1.30 -2.91 -1.92
N THR A 89 -1.10 -3.75 -0.90
CA THR A 89 -1.07 -5.22 -1.07
C THR A 89 -2.40 -5.78 -1.61
N TYR A 90 -3.54 -5.22 -1.21
CA TYR A 90 -4.86 -5.71 -1.63
C TYR A 90 -5.34 -5.06 -2.92
N ILE A 91 -5.14 -3.75 -3.08
CA ILE A 91 -5.65 -3.03 -4.25
C ILE A 91 -4.86 -3.38 -5.52
N ASN A 92 -3.63 -3.87 -5.40
CA ASN A 92 -2.87 -4.39 -6.54
C ASN A 92 -3.26 -5.83 -6.94
N ASP A 93 -4.05 -6.54 -6.12
CA ASP A 93 -4.51 -7.88 -6.48
C ASP A 93 -5.67 -7.80 -7.47
N VAL A 94 -5.33 -7.90 -8.75
CA VAL A 94 -6.27 -7.90 -9.88
C VAL A 94 -7.26 -9.07 -9.87
N THR A 95 -7.08 -10.07 -9.00
CA THR A 95 -8.04 -11.18 -8.83
C THR A 95 -9.19 -10.84 -7.87
N THR A 96 -9.09 -9.73 -7.16
CA THR A 96 -10.12 -9.22 -6.23
C THR A 96 -10.81 -7.96 -6.77
N ASN A 97 -11.90 -7.57 -6.13
CA ASN A 97 -12.61 -6.32 -6.36
C ASN A 97 -12.14 -5.18 -5.44
N CYS A 98 -10.96 -5.29 -4.80
CA CYS A 98 -10.49 -4.32 -3.81
C CYS A 98 -10.31 -2.91 -4.41
N ALA A 99 -9.63 -2.79 -5.56
CA ALA A 99 -9.40 -1.51 -6.21
C ALA A 99 -10.73 -0.85 -6.63
N ALA A 100 -11.59 -1.60 -7.33
CA ALA A 100 -12.93 -1.12 -7.69
C ALA A 100 -13.74 -0.70 -6.46
N THR A 101 -13.76 -1.47 -5.38
CA THR A 101 -14.50 -1.13 -4.15
C THR A 101 -13.95 0.15 -3.51
N MET A 102 -12.62 0.25 -3.36
CA MET A 102 -11.96 1.44 -2.81
C MET A 102 -12.31 2.71 -3.60
N PHE A 103 -12.11 2.70 -4.92
CA PHE A 103 -12.43 3.85 -5.75
C PHE A 103 -13.93 4.18 -5.79
N SER A 104 -14.81 3.19 -5.58
CA SER A 104 -16.25 3.42 -5.43
C SER A 104 -16.53 4.38 -4.28
N TYR A 105 -16.01 4.06 -3.09
CA TYR A 105 -16.25 4.85 -1.90
C TYR A 105 -15.53 6.20 -1.95
N ILE A 106 -14.31 6.25 -2.49
CA ILE A 106 -13.60 7.54 -2.71
C ILE A 106 -14.47 8.47 -3.56
N ASN A 107 -14.99 7.97 -4.69
CA ASN A 107 -15.81 8.78 -5.59
C ASN A 107 -17.15 9.15 -4.96
N LEU A 108 -17.78 8.23 -4.22
CA LEU A 108 -19.05 8.46 -3.53
C LEU A 108 -18.93 9.57 -2.48
N TYR A 109 -17.96 9.48 -1.57
CA TYR A 109 -17.80 10.44 -0.47
C TYR A 109 -17.20 11.77 -0.93
N GLY A 110 -16.30 11.74 -1.91
CA GLY A 110 -15.67 12.95 -2.45
C GLY A 110 -16.44 13.62 -3.58
N LYS A 111 -17.49 12.98 -4.10
CA LYS A 111 -18.21 13.40 -5.32
C LYS A 111 -17.25 13.62 -6.49
N TYR A 112 -16.27 12.74 -6.63
CA TYR A 112 -15.26 12.84 -7.69
C TYR A 112 -15.81 12.29 -9.01
N PRO A 113 -15.48 12.93 -10.15
CA PRO A 113 -15.81 12.38 -11.45
C PRO A 113 -15.08 11.04 -11.68
N PRO A 114 -15.70 10.09 -12.41
CA PRO A 114 -15.05 8.82 -12.74
C PRO A 114 -13.75 9.06 -13.50
N GLY A 115 -12.74 8.25 -13.19
CA GLY A 115 -11.41 8.36 -13.81
C GLY A 115 -10.54 9.54 -13.35
N LEU A 116 -10.97 10.40 -12.43
CA LEU A 116 -10.17 11.55 -11.97
C LEU A 116 -8.74 11.15 -11.60
N PHE A 117 -8.60 10.23 -10.65
CA PHE A 117 -7.30 9.78 -10.18
C PHE A 117 -6.53 8.97 -11.23
N ALA A 118 -7.25 8.15 -12.02
CA ALA A 118 -6.66 7.36 -13.08
C ALA A 118 -6.06 8.19 -14.22
N ASN A 119 -6.60 9.40 -14.45
CA ASN A 119 -6.12 10.30 -15.51
C ASN A 119 -5.11 11.34 -15.00
N THR A 120 -5.09 11.58 -13.69
CA THR A 120 -4.31 12.66 -13.08
C THR A 120 -3.04 12.15 -12.40
N CYS A 121 -3.07 10.93 -11.86
CA CYS A 121 -2.05 10.43 -10.95
C CYS A 121 -1.17 9.36 -11.59
N HIS A 122 -0.06 9.82 -12.20
CA HIS A 122 1.00 8.96 -12.73
C HIS A 122 2.37 9.50 -12.30
N GLU A 123 3.16 8.69 -11.58
CA GLU A 123 4.55 9.03 -11.21
C GLU A 123 5.58 8.27 -12.07
N GLY A 124 5.12 7.39 -12.98
CA GLY A 124 5.93 6.62 -13.93
C GLY A 124 5.16 5.42 -14.51
N ASP A 125 5.85 4.54 -15.23
CA ASP A 125 5.24 3.39 -15.93
C ASP A 125 4.61 2.36 -14.97
N LYS A 126 4.97 2.39 -13.69
CA LYS A 126 4.53 1.44 -12.66
C LYS A 126 3.37 1.95 -11.80
N GLY A 127 2.97 3.21 -11.94
CA GLY A 127 1.88 3.82 -11.17
C GLY A 127 2.38 4.78 -10.08
N LEU A 128 1.75 4.77 -8.90
CA LEU A 128 2.09 5.67 -7.78
C LEU A 128 3.00 4.95 -6.78
N SER A 129 4.14 5.54 -6.44
CA SER A 129 5.06 4.92 -5.48
C SER A 129 4.59 5.16 -4.05
N CYS A 130 4.61 4.15 -3.19
CA CYS A 130 4.33 4.29 -1.77
C CYS A 130 5.62 4.39 -0.95
N PRO A 131 5.62 5.11 0.19
CA PRO A 131 6.74 5.10 1.11
C PRO A 131 7.05 3.67 1.60
N GLU A 132 8.32 3.28 1.61
CA GLU A 132 8.79 1.95 2.01
C GLU A 132 8.35 1.55 3.44
N ASP A 133 8.21 2.53 4.33
CA ASP A 133 7.84 2.32 5.73
C ASP A 133 6.32 2.27 5.97
N THR A 134 5.49 2.25 4.92
CA THR A 134 4.02 2.31 5.10
C THR A 134 3.48 0.99 5.66
N PRO A 135 2.93 0.97 6.88
CA PRO A 135 2.37 -0.25 7.45
C PRO A 135 1.16 -0.73 6.64
N GLN A 136 1.16 -2.01 6.27
CA GLN A 136 0.03 -2.61 5.58
C GLN A 136 -1.09 -2.97 6.57
N VAL A 137 -2.33 -2.69 6.20
CA VAL A 137 -3.51 -3.08 6.98
C VAL A 137 -3.69 -4.59 6.94
N GLN A 138 -4.09 -5.23 8.04
CA GLN A 138 -4.47 -6.65 8.00
C GLN A 138 -5.98 -6.81 7.75
N PRO A 139 -6.42 -7.95 7.20
CA PRO A 139 -7.85 -8.23 7.03
C PRO A 139 -8.59 -8.12 8.36
N GLY A 140 -9.69 -7.37 8.39
CA GLY A 140 -10.47 -7.12 9.61
C GLY A 140 -9.90 -6.10 10.59
N GLN A 141 -8.73 -5.50 10.33
CA GLN A 141 -8.22 -4.36 11.09
C GLN A 141 -8.54 -3.04 10.38
N LYS A 142 -8.92 -2.01 11.14
CA LYS A 142 -8.95 -0.64 10.60
C LYS A 142 -7.53 -0.11 10.49
N ALA A 143 -7.24 0.66 9.44
CA ALA A 143 -5.97 1.38 9.32
C ALA A 143 -5.78 2.27 10.57
N SER A 144 -4.93 1.85 11.50
CA SER A 144 -4.53 2.70 12.62
C SER A 144 -3.51 3.69 12.08
N GLY A 145 -3.89 4.96 12.00
CA GLY A 145 -3.02 6.08 11.63
C GLY A 145 -1.95 6.38 12.68
N ALA A 146 -1.20 5.39 13.12
CA ALA A 146 -0.08 5.55 14.03
C ALA A 146 1.18 5.06 13.35
N ALA A 147 1.96 6.00 12.80
CA ALA A 147 3.38 5.80 12.61
C ALA A 147 3.96 5.44 13.99
N ALA A 148 4.20 4.16 14.23
CA ALA A 148 5.09 3.74 15.30
C ALA A 148 6.49 4.19 14.90
N ALA A 149 6.87 5.39 15.34
CA ALA A 149 8.24 5.85 15.29
C ALA A 149 9.09 4.89 16.13
N VAL A 150 9.60 3.84 15.51
CA VAL A 150 10.70 3.06 16.04
C VAL A 150 11.95 3.92 15.91
N ALA A 151 12.23 4.71 16.94
CA ALA A 151 13.50 5.42 17.04
C ALA A 151 14.63 4.38 16.91
N PRO A 152 15.66 4.62 16.08
CA PRO A 152 16.82 3.75 16.09
C PRO A 152 17.45 3.84 17.48
N ALA A 153 17.60 2.68 18.13
CA ALA A 153 18.42 2.56 19.31
C ALA A 153 19.86 2.89 18.90
N VAL A 154 20.24 4.16 19.04
CA VAL A 154 21.62 4.57 18.90
C VAL A 154 22.42 3.85 19.99
N ASP A 155 23.38 3.10 19.48
CA ASP A 155 24.35 2.25 20.14
C ASP A 155 24.94 2.92 21.40
N LEU A 156 24.46 2.52 22.57
CA LEU A 156 24.88 3.05 23.87
C LEU A 156 26.22 2.45 24.37
N TRP A 157 26.98 1.76 23.50
CA TRP A 157 28.20 1.05 23.90
C TRP A 157 29.51 1.80 23.63
N LEU A 158 29.46 3.02 23.08
CA LEU A 158 30.67 3.81 22.77
C LEU A 158 31.15 4.75 23.89
N TRP A 159 30.48 4.78 25.05
CA TRP A 159 30.94 5.51 26.25
C TRP A 159 31.20 4.57 27.43
N ARG A 160 32.25 3.74 27.31
CA ARG A 160 32.94 3.17 28.47
C ARG A 160 34.41 2.90 28.19
#